data_AF-A0A9W9VYT0-F1
#
_entry.id   AF-A0A9W9VYT0-F1
#
_cell.length_a   1.000
_cell.length_b   1.000
_cell.length_c   1.000
_cell.angle_alpha   90.00
_cell.angle_beta   90.00
_cell.angle_gamma   90.00
#
_symmetry.space_group_name_H-M   'P 1'
#
loop_
_entity.id
_entity.type
_entity.pdbx_description
1 polymer ?
#
loop_
_entity_poly.entity_id
_entity_poly.type
_entity_poly.pdbx_seq_one_letter_code
_entity_poly.pdbx_strand_id
1 'polypeptide(L)'
;MEESEQISSTAEPQEVPTVQLALMDLPTELHIQVAGHLSYPDALALKHSCRHFYSIVYTGVHLKVDWLVERFERKLECPMEKCSFRTDEAFCNWRIRRIMERRRLHLECRRSAGGCSVVEGQTCETDMMAAWLKLQRRGKLMQNLVGWGREGQYCLIFF
;
A
#
# COMPACT_ATOMS: atom_id res chain seq x y z
N MET A 1 -71.47 17.03 2.35
CA MET A 1 -70.85 16.97 3.69
C MET A 1 -70.69 15.48 3.97
N GLU A 2 -69.52 14.86 3.83
CA GLU A 2 -68.14 15.30 4.02
C GLU A 2 -67.24 14.80 2.87
N GLU A 3 -66.38 15.69 2.37
CA GLU A 3 -65.15 15.33 1.67
C GLU A 3 -64.10 14.95 2.72
N SER A 4 -63.41 13.83 2.53
CA SER A 4 -62.20 13.51 3.28
C SER A 4 -61.07 13.28 2.28
N GLU A 5 -60.30 14.35 2.03
CA GLU A 5 -59.03 14.32 1.32
C GLU A 5 -58.00 13.57 2.15
N GLN A 6 -57.46 12.49 1.60
CA GLN A 6 -56.41 11.70 2.21
C GLN A 6 -55.06 12.13 1.60
N ILE A 7 -54.38 13.05 2.27
CA ILE A 7 -53.04 13.51 1.89
C ILE A 7 -52.04 12.42 2.25
N SER A 8 -51.69 11.59 1.27
CA SER A 8 -50.57 10.65 1.35
C SER A 8 -49.26 11.42 1.18
N SER A 9 -48.67 11.84 2.30
CA SER A 9 -47.30 12.37 2.34
C SER A 9 -46.30 11.22 2.23
N THR A 10 -46.02 10.77 1.01
CA THR A 10 -44.85 9.92 0.73
C THR A 10 -43.65 10.83 0.56
N ALA A 11 -42.88 11.03 1.63
CA ALA A 11 -41.60 11.74 1.57
C ALA A 11 -40.54 10.81 0.96
N GLU A 12 -40.24 10.99 -0.32
CA GLU A 12 -39.04 10.41 -0.94
C GLU A 12 -37.78 11.01 -0.31
N PRO A 13 -36.76 10.21 0.03
CA PRO A 13 -35.45 10.74 0.42
C PRO A 13 -34.83 11.48 -0.77
N GLN A 14 -34.68 12.79 -0.67
CA GLN A 14 -33.95 13.57 -1.66
C GLN A 14 -32.46 13.20 -1.61
N GLU A 15 -31.98 12.51 -2.65
CA GLU A 15 -30.55 12.29 -2.87
C GLU A 15 -29.84 13.64 -3.03
N VAL A 16 -29.10 14.05 -2.01
CA VAL A 16 -28.15 15.17 -2.12
C VAL A 16 -27.13 14.80 -3.20
N PRO A 17 -26.95 15.61 -4.26
CA PRO A 17 -25.94 15.32 -5.27
C PRO A 17 -24.57 15.35 -4.60
N THR A 18 -23.99 14.17 -4.41
CA THR A 18 -22.63 14.03 -3.90
C THR A 18 -21.71 14.46 -5.03
N VAL A 19 -21.11 15.64 -4.88
CA VAL A 19 -20.04 16.09 -5.79
C VAL A 19 -18.88 15.11 -5.62
N GLN A 20 -18.68 14.24 -6.61
CA GLN A 20 -17.56 13.30 -6.63
C GLN A 20 -16.29 14.09 -6.93
N LEU A 21 -15.61 14.53 -5.87
CA LEU A 21 -14.30 15.16 -5.97
C LEU A 21 -13.24 14.08 -6.16
N ALA A 22 -12.53 14.12 -7.28
CA ALA A 22 -11.37 13.26 -7.51
C ALA A 22 -10.13 13.86 -6.87
N LEU A 23 -9.13 13.01 -6.58
CA LEU A 23 -7.84 13.47 -6.06
C LEU A 23 -7.22 14.55 -6.97
N MET A 24 -7.33 14.39 -8.29
CA MET A 24 -6.77 15.31 -9.28
C MET A 24 -7.48 16.67 -9.36
N ASP A 25 -8.66 16.81 -8.75
CA ASP A 25 -9.38 18.09 -8.68
C ASP A 25 -8.81 18.99 -7.57
N LEU A 26 -7.91 18.46 -6.73
CA LEU A 26 -7.24 19.23 -5.69
C LEU A 26 -6.15 20.15 -6.28
N PRO A 27 -5.94 21.33 -5.68
CA PRO A 27 -4.81 22.17 -6.01
C PRO A 27 -3.46 21.50 -5.69
N THR A 28 -2.40 21.93 -6.37
CA THR A 28 -1.06 21.31 -6.29
C THR A 28 -0.45 21.41 -4.89
N GLU A 29 -0.77 22.47 -4.15
CA GLU A 29 -0.35 22.67 -2.77
C GLU A 29 -0.85 21.54 -1.87
N LEU A 30 -2.11 21.10 -2.06
CA LEU A 30 -2.66 19.97 -1.32
C LEU A 30 -2.03 18.66 -1.75
N HIS A 31 -1.74 18.48 -3.05
CA HIS A 31 -0.97 17.33 -3.52
C HIS A 31 0.40 17.23 -2.86
N ILE A 32 1.12 18.34 -2.71
CA ILE A 32 2.42 18.40 -2.04
C ILE A 32 2.29 18.07 -0.56
N GLN A 33 1.28 18.62 0.13
CA GLN A 33 1.06 18.30 1.54
C GLN A 33 0.75 16.82 1.74
N VAL A 34 -0.16 16.24 0.94
CA VAL A 34 -0.46 14.81 0.99
C VAL A 34 0.81 13.99 0.78
N ALA A 35 1.62 14.32 -0.24
CA ALA A 35 2.88 13.63 -0.51
C ALA A 35 3.89 13.74 0.64
N GLY A 36 3.92 14.86 1.36
CA GLY A 36 4.81 15.09 2.52
C GLY A 36 4.48 14.22 3.73
N HIS A 37 3.26 13.68 3.82
CA HIS A 37 2.84 12.79 4.90
C HIS A 37 3.01 11.29 4.58
N LEU A 38 3.42 10.95 3.36
CA LEU A 38 3.57 9.56 2.94
C LEU A 38 4.94 9.00 3.32
N SER A 39 4.95 7.74 3.77
CA SER A 39 6.20 7.00 3.96
C SER A 39 6.86 6.65 2.63
N TYR A 40 8.17 6.36 2.61
CA TYR A 40 8.91 6.11 1.37
C TYR A 40 8.23 5.15 0.38
N PRO A 41 7.74 3.96 0.78
CA PRO A 41 7.05 3.05 -0.13
C PRO A 41 5.83 3.68 -0.81
N ASP A 42 5.03 4.43 -0.04
CA ASP A 42 3.76 4.99 -0.51
C ASP A 42 4.01 6.23 -1.38
N ALA A 43 4.99 7.06 -1.00
CA ALA A 43 5.43 8.19 -1.80
C ALA A 43 6.02 7.73 -3.14
N LEU A 44 6.82 6.65 -3.15
CA LEU A 44 7.34 6.08 -4.38
C LEU A 44 6.22 5.55 -5.28
N ALA A 45 5.22 4.87 -4.71
CA ALA A 45 4.05 4.41 -5.47
C ALA A 45 3.27 5.59 -6.07
N LEU A 46 3.02 6.65 -5.28
CA LEU A 46 2.33 7.85 -5.74
C LEU A 46 3.10 8.53 -6.87
N LYS A 47 4.42 8.68 -6.73
CA LYS A 47 5.31 9.25 -7.74
C LYS A 47 5.19 8.53 -9.09
N HIS A 48 5.02 7.21 -9.09
CA HIS A 48 4.92 6.39 -10.30
C HIS A 48 3.48 6.17 -10.80
N SER A 49 2.47 6.76 -10.15
CA SER A 49 1.07 6.65 -10.58
C SER A 49 0.71 7.53 -11.79
N CYS A 50 1.26 8.75 -11.86
CA CYS A 50 0.99 9.68 -12.95
C CYS A 50 2.14 10.68 -13.16
N ARG A 51 2.12 11.38 -14.30
CA ARG A 51 3.15 12.37 -14.65
C ARG A 51 3.20 13.56 -13.69
N HIS A 52 2.05 14.04 -13.21
CA HIS A 52 1.96 15.15 -12.26
C HIS A 52 2.69 14.83 -10.96
N PHE A 53 2.35 13.69 -10.34
CA PHE A 53 3.01 13.22 -9.12
C PHE A 53 4.48 12.89 -9.34
N TYR A 54 4.86 12.38 -10.52
CA TYR A 54 6.26 12.13 -10.85
C TYR A 54 7.14 13.38 -10.70
N SER A 55 6.61 14.56 -11.04
CA SER A 55 7.35 15.83 -10.96
C SER A 55 7.39 16.47 -9.57
N ILE A 56 6.39 16.23 -8.72
CA ILE A 56 6.26 16.95 -7.43
C ILE A 56 6.58 16.09 -6.21
N VAL A 57 6.45 14.76 -6.30
CA VAL A 57 6.63 13.88 -5.14
C VAL A 57 8.12 13.65 -4.88
N TYR A 58 8.53 13.99 -3.66
CA TYR A 58 9.90 13.85 -3.20
C TYR A 58 10.14 12.45 -2.59
N THR A 59 11.08 11.69 -3.17
CA THR A 59 11.53 10.36 -2.70
C THR A 59 13.01 10.36 -2.35
N GLY A 60 13.52 11.47 -1.80
CA GLY A 60 14.95 11.60 -1.51
C GLY A 60 15.43 10.82 -0.28
N VAL A 61 16.68 11.08 0.10
CA VAL A 61 17.40 10.30 1.12
C VAL A 61 16.71 10.32 2.49
N HIS A 62 16.20 11.48 2.93
CA HIS A 62 15.54 11.62 4.22
C HIS A 62 14.39 10.62 4.37
N LEU A 63 13.51 10.55 3.38
CA LEU A 63 12.36 9.64 3.41
C LEU A 63 12.78 8.17 3.48
N LYS A 64 13.86 7.79 2.79
CA LYS A 64 14.43 6.45 2.81
C LYS A 64 14.98 6.10 4.19
N VAL A 65 15.70 7.03 4.81
CA VAL A 65 16.30 6.86 6.14
C VAL A 65 15.21 6.79 7.20
N ASP A 66 14.26 7.72 7.19
CA ASP A 66 13.15 7.77 8.15
C ASP A 66 12.33 6.48 8.12
N TRP A 67 12.07 5.96 6.91
CA TRP A 67 11.40 4.66 6.74
C TRP A 67 12.20 3.48 7.33
N LEU A 68 13.52 3.45 7.14
CA LEU A 68 14.37 2.40 7.71
C LEU A 68 14.43 2.49 9.24
N VAL A 69 14.50 3.70 9.79
CA VAL A 69 14.47 3.95 11.24
C VAL A 69 13.13 3.47 11.82
N GLU A 70 12.00 3.86 11.22
CA GLU A 70 10.67 3.42 11.65
C GLU A 70 10.55 1.89 11.66
N ARG A 71 11.09 1.21 10.63
CA ARG A 71 11.10 -0.26 10.59
C ARG A 71 11.93 -0.88 11.72
N PHE A 72 13.07 -0.28 12.03
CA PHE A 72 13.93 -0.74 13.12
C PHE A 72 13.22 -0.62 14.47
N GLU A 73 12.59 0.53 14.73
CA GLU A 73 11.82 0.78 15.96
C GLU A 73 10.64 -0.20 16.11
N ARG A 74 9.96 -0.51 15.00
CA ARG A 74 8.87 -1.50 14.95
C ARG A 74 9.35 -2.96 15.00
N LYS A 75 10.65 -3.22 15.15
CA LYS A 75 11.26 -4.56 15.16
C LYS A 75 10.90 -5.39 13.92
N LEU A 76 10.75 -4.72 12.77
CA LEU A 76 10.49 -5.35 11.48
C LEU A 76 11.80 -5.77 10.81
N GLU A 77 11.67 -6.54 9.73
CA GLU A 77 12.82 -6.97 8.92
C GLU A 77 13.54 -5.73 8.33
N CYS A 78 14.79 -5.51 8.77
CA CYS A 78 15.62 -4.41 8.29
C CYS A 78 16.70 -4.92 7.31
N PRO A 79 16.85 -4.29 6.15
CA PRO A 79 17.87 -4.61 5.16
C PRO A 79 19.25 -4.13 5.67
N MET A 80 20.01 -5.02 6.31
CA MET A 80 21.36 -4.72 6.84
C MET A 80 22.45 -4.70 5.75
N GLU A 81 22.10 -5.05 4.51
CA GLU A 81 22.98 -5.00 3.34
C GLU A 81 23.17 -3.55 2.87
N LYS A 82 24.27 -3.28 2.15
CA LYS A 82 24.58 -1.95 1.60
C LYS A 82 23.47 -1.47 0.66
N CYS A 83 22.60 -0.60 1.15
CA CYS A 83 21.61 0.11 0.34
C CYS A 83 22.22 1.40 -0.21
N SER A 84 22.07 1.66 -1.51
CA SER A 84 22.52 2.91 -2.11
C SER A 84 21.40 3.95 -2.02
N PHE A 85 21.69 5.11 -1.41
CA PHE A 85 20.71 6.20 -1.31
C PHE A 85 20.68 7.12 -2.54
N ARG A 86 21.53 6.87 -3.55
CA ARG A 86 21.71 7.77 -4.71
C ARG A 86 20.45 7.89 -5.57
N THR A 87 19.77 6.78 -5.84
CA THR A 87 18.56 6.75 -6.69
C THR A 87 17.52 5.81 -6.09
N ASP A 88 16.27 5.93 -6.51
CA ASP A 88 15.19 5.02 -6.08
C ASP A 88 15.46 3.60 -6.58
N GLU A 89 15.96 3.46 -7.81
CA GLU A 89 16.32 2.16 -8.40
C GLU A 89 17.44 1.45 -7.61
N ALA A 90 18.51 2.19 -7.27
CA ALA A 90 19.64 1.62 -6.54
C ALA A 90 19.31 1.34 -5.07
N PHE A 91 18.36 2.09 -4.50
CA PHE A 91 17.84 1.82 -3.17
C PHE A 91 16.95 0.57 -3.17
N CYS A 92 16.05 0.46 -4.14
CA CYS A 92 15.10 -0.65 -4.31
C CYS A 92 15.77 -1.92 -4.83
N ASN A 93 16.68 -2.51 -4.05
CA ASN A 93 17.26 -3.83 -4.28
C ASN A 93 16.22 -4.96 -4.07
N TRP A 94 16.62 -6.19 -4.38
CA TRP A 94 15.74 -7.37 -4.26
C TRP A 94 15.13 -7.53 -2.84
N ARG A 95 15.88 -7.18 -1.79
CA ARG A 95 15.46 -7.27 -0.39
C ARG A 95 14.41 -6.21 -0.06
N ILE A 96 14.66 -4.96 -0.45
CA ILE A 96 13.71 -3.85 -0.31
C ILE A 96 12.43 -4.15 -1.06
N ARG A 97 12.51 -4.63 -2.32
CA ARG A 97 11.34 -5.01 -3.11
C ARG A 97 10.50 -6.07 -2.41
N ARG A 98 11.15 -7.11 -1.86
CA ARG A 98 10.46 -8.15 -1.09
C ARG A 98 9.80 -7.61 0.18
N ILE A 99 10.43 -6.66 0.86
CA ILE A 99 9.85 -5.97 2.02
C ILE A 99 8.61 -5.17 1.60
N MET A 100 8.70 -4.37 0.53
CA MET A 100 7.59 -3.59 0.01
C MET A 100 6.42 -4.47 -0.43
N GLU A 101 6.70 -5.60 -1.10
CA GLU A 101 5.68 -6.57 -1.49
C GLU A 101 4.98 -7.22 -0.28
N ARG A 102 5.74 -7.58 0.76
CA ARG A 102 5.15 -8.09 2.01
C ARG A 102 4.29 -7.05 2.71
N ARG A 103 4.65 -5.76 2.64
CA ARG A 103 3.85 -4.65 3.16
C ARG A 103 2.54 -4.50 2.38
N ARG A 104 2.56 -4.56 1.04
CA ARG A 104 1.36 -4.54 0.19
C ARG A 104 0.39 -5.68 0.51
N LEU A 105 0.94 -6.84 0.82
CA LEU A 105 0.15 -8.02 1.23
C LEU A 105 -0.23 -8.01 2.72
N HIS A 106 0.01 -6.92 3.44
CA HIS A 106 -0.26 -6.77 4.88
C HIS A 106 0.33 -7.89 5.75
N LEU A 107 1.43 -8.50 5.31
CA LEU A 107 2.06 -9.65 5.99
C LEU A 107 2.87 -9.25 7.23
N GLU A 108 3.10 -7.96 7.42
CA GLU A 108 3.77 -7.37 8.58
C GLU A 108 2.76 -6.85 9.63
N CYS A 109 1.47 -6.79 9.29
CA CYS A 109 0.42 -6.29 10.18
C CYS A 109 0.05 -7.33 11.24
N ARG A 110 -0.18 -6.87 12.49
CA ARG A 110 -0.67 -7.73 13.57
C ARG A 110 -2.13 -8.13 13.28
N ARG A 111 -2.47 -9.42 13.42
CA ARG A 111 -3.82 -9.96 13.18
C ARG A 111 -4.81 -9.76 14.34
N SER A 112 -4.50 -8.91 15.31
CA SER A 112 -5.32 -8.66 16.50
C SER A 112 -5.97 -7.28 16.45
N ALA A 113 -6.87 -6.98 17.42
CA ALA A 113 -7.41 -5.65 17.63
C ALA A 113 -6.28 -4.58 17.63
N GLY A 114 -6.46 -3.49 16.89
CA GLY A 114 -5.44 -2.47 16.62
C GLY A 114 -4.49 -2.78 15.44
N GLY A 115 -4.74 -3.87 14.70
CA GLY A 115 -4.07 -4.22 13.45
C GLY A 115 -4.66 -3.52 12.22
N CYS A 116 -4.21 -3.91 11.03
CA CYS A 116 -4.75 -3.36 9.79
C CYS A 116 -6.13 -3.97 9.51
N SER A 117 -7.17 -3.14 9.46
CA SER A 117 -8.48 -3.54 8.93
C SER A 117 -8.35 -3.69 7.43
N VAL A 118 -8.36 -4.93 6.93
CA VAL A 118 -8.48 -5.20 5.50
C VAL A 118 -9.91 -4.81 5.13
N VAL A 119 -10.07 -3.65 4.51
CA VAL A 119 -11.35 -3.27 3.92
C VAL A 119 -11.52 -4.14 2.69
N GLU A 120 -12.53 -5.00 2.72
CA GLU A 120 -12.89 -5.80 1.56
C GLU A 120 -13.43 -4.90 0.44
N GLY A 121 -12.55 -4.35 -0.41
CA GLY A 121 -12.92 -3.86 -1.74
C GLY A 121 -13.46 -5.00 -2.61
N GLN A 122 -14.24 -4.65 -3.63
CA GLN A 122 -14.82 -5.62 -4.58
C GLN A 122 -13.81 -6.57 -5.23
N THR A 123 -12.51 -6.23 -5.20
CA THR A 123 -11.40 -7.00 -5.79
C THR A 123 -10.43 -7.62 -4.80
N CYS A 124 -10.53 -7.37 -3.48
CA CYS A 124 -9.68 -8.08 -2.54
C CYS A 124 -10.37 -9.34 -2.04
N GLU A 125 -10.08 -10.42 -2.76
CA GLU A 125 -10.41 -11.77 -2.33
C GLU A 125 -9.44 -12.17 -1.21
N THR A 126 -9.99 -12.57 -0.07
CA THR A 126 -9.25 -13.04 1.11
C THR A 126 -8.34 -14.25 0.81
N ASP A 127 -8.51 -14.88 -0.36
CA ASP A 127 -7.71 -16.01 -0.83
C ASP A 127 -6.67 -15.69 -1.92
N MET A 128 -6.38 -14.42 -2.24
CA MET A 128 -5.34 -14.04 -3.21
C MET A 128 -3.90 -14.12 -2.68
N MET A 129 -3.62 -14.94 -1.65
CA MET A 129 -2.27 -15.49 -1.56
C MET A 129 -2.16 -16.60 -2.59
N ALA A 130 -1.52 -16.29 -3.72
CA ALA A 130 -1.24 -17.29 -4.76
C ALA A 130 -0.73 -18.59 -4.13
N ALA A 131 -1.22 -19.74 -4.60
CA ALA A 131 -0.90 -21.04 -4.01
C ALA A 131 0.61 -21.27 -3.89
N TRP A 132 1.42 -20.75 -4.81
CA TRP A 132 2.89 -20.76 -4.74
C TRP A 132 3.43 -20.01 -3.50
N LEU A 133 2.86 -18.87 -3.12
CA LEU A 133 3.29 -18.09 -1.94
C LEU A 133 2.95 -18.82 -0.63
N LYS A 134 1.81 -19.54 -0.61
CA LYS A 134 1.45 -20.46 0.49
C LYS A 134 2.41 -21.67 0.52
N LEU A 135 2.76 -22.22 -0.64
CA LEU A 135 3.71 -23.33 -0.77
C LEU A 135 5.12 -22.91 -0.36
N GLN A 136 5.56 -21.70 -0.68
CA GLN A 136 6.89 -21.17 -0.33
C GLN A 136 7.04 -20.98 1.19
N ARG A 137 5.95 -20.68 1.91
CA ARG A 137 5.94 -20.70 3.38
C ARG A 137 6.04 -22.11 3.95
N ARG A 138 5.38 -23.10 3.35
CA ARG A 138 5.51 -24.53 3.73
C ARG A 138 6.91 -25.08 3.38
N GLY A 139 7.47 -24.65 2.25
CA GLY A 139 8.81 -24.99 1.79
C GLY A 139 9.92 -24.39 2.67
N LYS A 140 9.79 -23.13 3.13
CA LYS A 140 10.74 -22.54 4.11
C LYS A 140 10.70 -23.21 5.48
N LEU A 141 9.54 -23.73 5.90
CA LEU A 141 9.45 -24.53 7.12
C LEU A 141 10.24 -25.85 6.99
N MET A 142 10.32 -26.43 5.78
CA MET A 142 11.18 -27.58 5.48
C MET A 142 12.63 -27.21 5.13
N GLN A 143 12.89 -26.02 4.58
CA GLN A 143 14.23 -25.57 4.19
C GLN A 143 15.07 -25.09 5.38
N ASN A 144 14.43 -24.73 6.51
CA ASN A 144 15.12 -24.63 7.80
C ASN A 144 15.62 -26.01 8.32
N LEU A 145 15.27 -27.10 7.64
CA LEU A 145 15.81 -28.44 7.89
C LEU A 145 16.90 -28.86 6.89
N VAL A 146 17.01 -28.23 5.70
CA VAL A 146 17.99 -28.63 4.67
C VAL A 146 18.42 -27.44 3.80
N GLY A 147 19.70 -27.08 3.92
CA GLY A 147 20.60 -26.86 2.77
C GLY A 147 20.46 -25.59 1.93
N TRP A 148 21.59 -24.88 1.82
CA TRP A 148 21.88 -23.75 0.93
C TRP A 148 21.47 -23.94 -0.54
N GLY A 149 21.22 -22.81 -1.23
CA GLY A 149 21.72 -22.63 -2.59
C GLY A 149 20.72 -22.23 -3.68
N ARG A 150 21.11 -21.17 -4.39
CA ARG A 150 20.82 -20.77 -5.78
C ARG A 150 19.65 -19.84 -6.11
N GLU A 151 20.07 -18.85 -6.89
CA GLU A 151 19.36 -17.73 -7.50
C GLU A 151 18.45 -18.20 -8.64
N GLY A 152 17.37 -17.45 -8.88
CA GLY A 152 16.42 -17.70 -9.96
C GLY A 152 15.60 -16.45 -10.20
N GLN A 153 15.81 -15.88 -11.37
CA GLN A 153 15.51 -14.54 -11.82
C GLN A 153 14.15 -14.52 -12.51
N TYR A 154 13.14 -13.83 -11.95
CA TYR A 154 11.93 -13.49 -12.69
C TYR A 154 11.55 -12.04 -12.41
N CYS A 155 11.69 -11.25 -13.47
CA CYS A 155 11.28 -9.88 -13.60
C CYS A 155 9.75 -9.84 -13.63
N LEU A 156 9.11 -9.36 -12.56
CA LEU A 156 7.75 -8.85 -12.62
C LEU A 156 7.71 -7.56 -11.81
N ILE A 157 7.66 -6.45 -12.56
CA ILE A 157 7.47 -5.11 -12.05
C ILE A 157 6.03 -5.04 -11.55
N PHE A 158 5.83 -5.16 -10.24
CA PHE A 158 4.60 -4.73 -9.59
C PHE A 158 4.94 -3.59 -8.63
N PHE A 159 4.46 -2.41 -9.00
CA PHE A 159 4.44 -1.21 -8.17
C PHE A 159 3.62 -1.43 -6.90
#